data_AF-A0A2E7LNQ4-F1
#
_entry.id   AF-A0A2E7LNQ4-F1
#
_cell.length_a   1.000
_cell.length_b   1.000
_cell.length_c   1.000
_cell.angle_alpha   90.00
_cell.angle_beta   90.00
_cell.angle_gamma   90.00
#
_symmetry.space_group_name_H-M   'P 1'
#
loop_
_entity.id
_entity.type
_entity.pdbx_description
1 polymer ?
#
loop_
_entity_poly.entity_id
_entity_poly.type
_entity_poly.pdbx_seq_one_letter_code
_entity_poly.pdbx_strand_id
1 'polypeptide(L)'
;MGVKFSNNASTTLATAINTTDTSVVVASAANFPALGGSDHSYITLQTGSTIEIVKATALSSNTFTVVRGQGGTSAASFGVGSQVELRMNTALLQDVKDEGPDPAVLKVDQSNNRVGILNTSPDVSLDVGSATDAVHVPSGTTAQRPGSPAAGYFRWNSTESQFEGYDGSDWGEIGGGGA
;
A
#
# COMPACT_ATOMS: atom_id res chain seq x y z
N MET A 1 -9.56 9.19 2.33
CA MET A 1 -9.60 8.97 0.87
C MET A 1 -9.14 7.55 0.64
N GLY A 2 -10.08 6.62 0.48
CA GLY A 2 -9.75 5.23 0.20
C GLY A 2 -10.07 4.91 -1.25
N VAL A 3 -9.19 4.14 -1.89
CA VAL A 3 -9.51 3.60 -3.22
C VAL A 3 -10.59 2.52 -3.09
N LYS A 4 -11.65 2.61 -3.89
CA LYS A 4 -12.75 1.63 -3.94
C LYS A 4 -12.69 0.83 -5.22
N PHE A 5 -13.03 -0.45 -5.12
CA PHE A 5 -13.14 -1.36 -6.25
C PHE A 5 -14.21 -2.41 -5.97
N SER A 6 -14.71 -3.04 -7.03
CA SER A 6 -15.63 -4.16 -6.96
C SER A 6 -15.23 -5.20 -8.02
N ASN A 7 -15.64 -6.45 -7.81
CA ASN A 7 -15.28 -7.52 -8.72
C ASN A 7 -16.03 -7.40 -10.05
N ASN A 8 -15.27 -7.37 -11.15
CA ASN A 8 -15.79 -7.52 -12.52
C ASN A 8 -16.91 -6.52 -12.89
N ALA A 9 -16.81 -5.27 -12.42
CA ALA A 9 -17.77 -4.23 -12.79
C ALA A 9 -17.55 -3.77 -14.24
N SER A 10 -18.56 -3.96 -15.08
CA SER A 10 -18.56 -3.59 -16.49
C SER A 10 -19.97 -3.12 -16.89
N THR A 11 -20.02 -2.14 -17.78
CA THR A 11 -21.25 -1.53 -18.31
C THR A 11 -20.92 -0.80 -19.63
N THR A 12 -21.89 -0.08 -20.18
CA THR A 12 -21.70 0.76 -21.36
C THR A 12 -22.15 2.20 -21.11
N LEU A 13 -21.63 3.13 -21.92
CA LEU A 13 -22.13 4.50 -21.93
C LEU A 13 -23.58 4.55 -22.38
N ALA A 14 -24.43 5.20 -21.59
CA ALA A 14 -25.81 5.51 -21.96
C ALA A 14 -25.89 6.82 -22.77
N THR A 15 -24.94 7.72 -22.58
CA THR A 15 -24.82 8.99 -23.32
C THR A 15 -23.44 9.13 -23.91
N ALA A 16 -23.34 9.69 -25.12
CA ALA A 16 -22.05 10.06 -25.68
C ALA A 16 -21.39 11.17 -24.84
N ILE A 17 -20.06 11.18 -24.80
CA ILE A 17 -19.27 12.20 -24.12
C ILE A 17 -18.16 12.72 -25.04
N ASN A 18 -17.75 13.97 -24.85
CA ASN A 18 -16.62 14.63 -25.48
C ASN A 18 -15.43 14.73 -24.49
N THR A 19 -14.36 15.44 -24.88
CA THR A 19 -13.11 15.55 -24.10
C THR A 19 -13.21 16.42 -22.84
N THR A 20 -14.26 17.22 -22.69
CA THR A 20 -14.46 18.15 -21.56
C THR A 20 -15.51 17.68 -20.57
N ASP A 21 -16.33 16.69 -20.93
CA ASP A 21 -17.40 16.21 -20.05
C ASP A 21 -16.82 15.57 -18.78
N THR A 22 -17.30 15.99 -17.62
CA THR A 22 -16.94 15.42 -16.31
C THR A 22 -18.04 14.55 -15.72
N SER A 23 -19.16 14.41 -16.43
CA SER A 23 -20.29 13.56 -16.05
C SER A 23 -20.42 12.42 -17.05
N VAL A 24 -20.28 11.19 -16.56
CA VAL A 24 -20.33 9.97 -17.38
C VAL A 24 -21.57 9.17 -16.99
N VAL A 25 -22.59 9.16 -17.84
CA VAL A 25 -23.83 8.40 -17.63
C VAL A 25 -23.70 7.01 -18.25
N VAL A 26 -23.89 5.98 -17.43
CA VAL A 26 -23.80 4.57 -17.85
C VAL A 26 -25.18 3.90 -17.91
N ALA A 27 -25.27 2.78 -18.61
CA ALA A 27 -26.51 2.00 -18.69
C ALA A 27 -26.92 1.45 -17.31
N SER A 28 -25.95 1.00 -16.52
CA SER A 28 -26.13 0.56 -15.13
C SER A 28 -24.82 0.68 -14.36
N ALA A 29 -24.88 1.30 -13.18
CA ALA A 29 -23.74 1.37 -12.26
C ALA A 29 -23.85 0.36 -11.09
N ALA A 30 -24.83 -0.56 -11.11
CA ALA A 30 -25.15 -1.42 -9.97
C ALA A 30 -23.99 -2.29 -9.46
N ASN A 31 -23.08 -2.67 -10.35
CA ASN A 31 -21.92 -3.51 -10.00
C ASN A 31 -20.68 -2.68 -9.60
N PHE A 32 -20.72 -1.36 -9.73
CA PHE A 32 -19.61 -0.47 -9.35
C PHE A 32 -19.67 -0.15 -7.86
N PRO A 33 -18.53 0.15 -7.22
CA PRO A 33 -18.51 0.47 -5.80
C PRO A 33 -19.27 1.77 -5.52
N ALA A 34 -19.94 1.82 -4.36
CA ALA A 34 -20.42 3.09 -3.82
C ALA A 34 -19.21 3.98 -3.46
N LEU A 35 -19.32 5.28 -3.76
CA LEU A 35 -18.27 6.27 -3.47
C LEU A 35 -18.78 7.25 -2.42
N GLY A 36 -18.16 7.26 -1.23
CA GLY A 36 -18.37 8.28 -0.21
C GLY A 36 -17.59 9.57 -0.50
N GLY A 37 -17.75 10.60 0.33
CA GLY A 37 -17.29 11.96 0.03
C GLY A 37 -15.78 12.16 -0.21
N SER A 38 -14.93 11.21 0.20
CA SER A 38 -13.48 11.24 -0.12
C SER A 38 -13.01 10.00 -0.87
N ASP A 39 -13.92 9.12 -1.29
CA ASP A 39 -13.56 7.87 -1.97
C ASP A 39 -13.39 8.11 -3.47
N HIS A 40 -12.60 7.24 -4.12
CA HIS A 40 -12.51 7.23 -5.57
C HIS A 40 -12.34 5.83 -6.14
N SER A 41 -12.69 5.66 -7.40
CA SER A 41 -12.36 4.47 -8.21
C SER A 41 -11.81 4.92 -9.55
N TYR A 42 -10.88 4.17 -10.12
CA TYR A 42 -10.49 4.35 -11.51
C TYR A 42 -11.37 3.50 -12.42
N ILE A 43 -11.79 4.06 -13.54
CA ILE A 43 -12.65 3.42 -14.54
C ILE A 43 -11.96 3.54 -15.89
N THR A 44 -12.02 2.48 -16.69
CA THR A 44 -11.55 2.47 -18.07
C THR A 44 -12.73 2.68 -19.02
N LEU A 45 -12.66 3.72 -19.83
CA LEU A 45 -13.53 3.93 -20.99
C LEU A 45 -12.83 3.37 -22.22
N GLN A 46 -13.53 2.58 -23.03
CA GLN A 46 -12.95 2.02 -24.25
C GLN A 46 -13.94 1.99 -25.42
N THR A 47 -13.44 2.39 -26.58
CA THR A 47 -14.07 2.12 -27.88
C THR A 47 -13.02 1.72 -28.90
N GLY A 48 -13.18 0.54 -29.51
CA GLY A 48 -12.15 -0.04 -30.36
C GLY A 48 -10.78 -0.09 -29.65
N SER A 49 -9.80 0.60 -30.21
CA SER A 49 -8.44 0.74 -29.64
C SER A 49 -8.25 1.97 -28.76
N THR A 50 -9.22 2.89 -28.69
CA THR A 50 -9.11 4.09 -27.86
C THR A 50 -9.43 3.73 -26.42
N ILE A 51 -8.49 3.97 -25.52
CA ILE A 51 -8.60 3.71 -24.08
C ILE A 51 -8.35 5.02 -23.33
N GLU A 52 -9.25 5.33 -22.40
CA GLU A 52 -9.08 6.40 -21.42
C GLU A 52 -9.28 5.85 -20.01
N ILE A 53 -8.41 6.22 -19.07
CA ILE A 53 -8.61 5.97 -17.64
C ILE A 53 -9.16 7.26 -17.04
N VAL A 54 -10.25 7.17 -16.27
CA VAL A 54 -10.84 8.29 -15.54
C VAL A 54 -10.87 7.99 -14.05
N LYS A 55 -10.77 9.03 -13.21
CA LYS A 55 -10.93 8.92 -11.76
C LYS A 55 -12.35 9.33 -11.40
N ALA A 56 -13.20 8.37 -11.05
CA ALA A 56 -14.53 8.63 -10.52
C ALA A 56 -14.45 9.03 -9.05
N THR A 57 -14.97 10.21 -8.72
CA THR A 57 -14.96 10.79 -7.36
C THR A 57 -16.35 10.79 -6.72
N ALA A 58 -17.39 10.55 -7.51
CA ALA A 58 -18.75 10.35 -7.02
C ALA A 58 -19.54 9.46 -7.99
N LEU A 59 -20.50 8.72 -7.45
CA LEU A 59 -21.49 7.97 -8.21
C LEU A 59 -22.87 8.28 -7.63
N SER A 60 -23.75 8.83 -8.47
CA SER A 60 -25.15 9.08 -8.12
C SER A 60 -26.05 8.43 -9.15
N SER A 61 -26.86 7.47 -8.72
CA SER A 61 -27.61 6.58 -9.63
C SER A 61 -26.67 5.96 -10.67
N ASN A 62 -26.85 6.26 -11.95
CA ASN A 62 -26.01 5.78 -13.05
C ASN A 62 -25.03 6.86 -13.59
N THR A 63 -24.80 7.95 -12.86
CA THR A 63 -23.91 9.03 -13.30
C THR A 63 -22.67 9.11 -12.43
N PHE A 64 -21.51 8.89 -13.04
CA PHE A 64 -20.21 9.15 -12.41
C PHE A 64 -19.82 10.61 -12.59
N THR A 65 -19.31 11.23 -11.52
CA THR A 65 -18.51 12.45 -11.61
C THR A 65 -17.04 12.03 -11.73
N VAL A 66 -16.35 12.50 -12.76
CA VAL A 66 -15.01 12.03 -13.09
C VAL A 66 -14.00 13.16 -13.32
N VAL A 67 -12.74 12.87 -12.99
CA VAL A 67 -11.57 13.57 -13.53
C VAL A 67 -11.03 12.75 -14.72
N ARG A 68 -10.85 13.41 -15.86
CA ARG A 68 -10.49 12.79 -17.15
C ARG A 68 -8.98 12.56 -17.30
N GLY A 69 -8.57 11.74 -18.27
CA GLY A 69 -7.16 11.60 -18.69
C GLY A 69 -6.18 11.18 -17.59
N GLN A 70 -6.54 10.16 -16.82
CA GLN A 70 -5.72 9.63 -15.73
C GLN A 70 -4.76 8.53 -16.22
N GLY A 71 -3.80 8.14 -15.37
CA GLY A 71 -2.92 7.00 -15.65
C GLY A 71 -2.10 7.12 -16.94
N GLY A 72 -1.78 8.35 -17.37
CA GLY A 72 -1.06 8.63 -18.62
C GLY A 72 -1.91 8.61 -19.90
N THR A 73 -3.23 8.46 -19.79
CA THR A 73 -4.15 8.56 -20.93
C THR A 73 -4.60 10.02 -21.16
N SER A 74 -5.13 10.32 -22.35
CA SER A 74 -5.71 11.64 -22.67
C SER A 74 -7.22 11.55 -22.75
N ALA A 75 -7.91 12.66 -22.42
CA ALA A 75 -9.36 12.74 -22.56
C ALA A 75 -9.78 12.56 -24.02
N ALA A 76 -10.73 11.67 -24.29
CA ALA A 76 -11.22 11.36 -25.62
C ALA A 76 -12.76 11.48 -25.71
N SER A 77 -13.29 11.47 -26.94
CA SER A 77 -14.73 11.38 -27.16
C SER A 77 -15.16 9.92 -27.29
N PHE A 78 -16.28 9.55 -26.67
CA PHE A 78 -16.82 8.19 -26.71
C PHE A 78 -18.31 8.23 -27.04
N GLY A 79 -18.73 7.36 -27.95
CA GLY A 79 -20.14 7.21 -28.32
C GLY A 79 -20.93 6.38 -27.30
N VAL A 80 -22.25 6.44 -27.39
CA VAL A 80 -23.15 5.50 -26.68
C VAL A 80 -22.74 4.05 -26.99
N GLY A 81 -22.79 3.18 -25.98
CA GLY A 81 -22.38 1.78 -26.12
C GLY A 81 -20.88 1.53 -25.93
N SER A 82 -20.04 2.57 -25.83
CA SER A 82 -18.63 2.39 -25.47
C SER A 82 -18.52 1.72 -24.10
N GLN A 83 -17.52 0.86 -23.94
CA GLN A 83 -17.33 0.08 -22.73
C GLN A 83 -16.88 0.97 -21.58
N VAL A 84 -17.41 0.69 -20.39
CA VAL A 84 -17.05 1.35 -19.14
C VAL A 84 -16.79 0.27 -18.11
N GLU A 85 -15.55 0.11 -17.69
CA GLU A 85 -15.12 -1.05 -16.91
C GLU A 85 -14.20 -0.68 -15.76
N LEU A 86 -14.39 -1.33 -14.63
CA LEU A 86 -13.44 -1.30 -13.52
C LEU A 86 -12.35 -2.34 -13.81
N ARG A 87 -11.31 -1.90 -14.52
CA ARG A 87 -10.11 -2.71 -14.76
C ARG A 87 -9.05 -2.36 -13.74
N MET A 88 -8.24 -3.37 -13.37
CA MET A 88 -6.94 -3.09 -12.78
C MET A 88 -6.15 -2.24 -13.77
N ASN A 89 -5.82 -1.03 -13.35
CA ASN A 89 -5.02 -0.10 -14.12
C ASN A 89 -3.82 0.35 -13.29
N THR A 90 -2.80 0.89 -13.94
CA THR A 90 -1.57 1.29 -13.27
C THR A 90 -1.83 2.29 -12.16
N ALA A 91 -2.74 3.26 -12.35
CA ALA A 91 -3.07 4.24 -11.31
C ALA A 91 -3.67 3.58 -10.05
N LEU A 92 -4.60 2.64 -10.21
CA LEU A 92 -5.14 1.85 -9.11
C LEU A 92 -4.04 1.06 -8.39
N LEU A 93 -3.17 0.38 -9.13
CA LEU A 93 -2.12 -0.43 -8.52
C LEU A 93 -1.06 0.42 -7.80
N GLN A 94 -0.81 1.63 -8.30
CA GLN A 94 0.07 2.60 -7.64
C GLN A 94 -0.56 3.13 -6.34
N ASP A 95 -1.83 3.50 -6.34
CA ASP A 95 -2.49 3.93 -5.11
C ASP A 95 -2.52 2.80 -4.05
N VAL A 96 -2.79 1.55 -4.44
CA VAL A 96 -2.74 0.39 -3.52
C VAL A 96 -1.33 0.13 -2.99
N LYS A 97 -0.30 0.30 -3.84
CA LYS A 97 1.10 0.20 -3.41
C LYS A 97 1.44 1.28 -2.38
N ASP A 98 0.91 2.49 -2.56
CA ASP A 98 1.22 3.66 -1.74
C ASP A 98 0.39 3.69 -0.44
N GLU A 99 -0.81 3.08 -0.41
CA GLU A 99 -1.65 3.02 0.80
C GLU A 99 -0.95 2.30 1.95
N GLY A 100 -0.24 1.17 1.69
CA GLY A 100 0.64 0.50 2.65
C GLY A 100 0.08 0.28 4.08
N PRO A 101 0.91 -0.14 5.05
CA PRO A 101 0.64 0.15 6.44
C PRO A 101 0.78 1.66 6.69
N ASP A 102 0.06 2.21 7.69
CA ASP A 102 0.25 3.60 8.13
C ASP A 102 1.76 3.85 8.35
N PRO A 103 2.38 4.80 7.62
CA PRO A 103 3.81 5.05 7.72
C PRO A 103 4.23 5.52 9.12
N ALA A 104 3.30 6.04 9.94
CA ALA A 104 3.53 6.34 11.34
C ALA A 104 3.60 5.09 12.23
N VAL A 105 3.21 3.91 11.72
CA VAL A 105 3.33 2.62 12.40
C VAL A 105 4.49 1.80 11.85
N LEU A 106 4.51 1.53 10.54
CA LEU A 106 5.56 0.77 9.85
C LEU A 106 5.92 1.49 8.56
N LYS A 107 7.21 1.82 8.41
CA LYS A 107 7.76 2.45 7.21
C LYS A 107 8.74 1.51 6.51
N VAL A 108 8.51 1.25 5.23
CA VAL A 108 9.55 0.73 4.33
C VAL A 108 10.05 1.89 3.47
N ASP A 109 11.23 2.40 3.79
CA ASP A 109 11.92 3.43 3.02
C ASP A 109 12.73 2.76 1.90
N GLN A 110 12.09 2.64 0.74
CA GLN A 110 12.69 2.08 -0.47
C GLN A 110 13.80 2.96 -1.06
N SER A 111 13.84 4.25 -0.73
CA SER A 111 14.86 5.17 -1.26
C SER A 111 16.20 4.95 -0.58
N ASN A 112 16.19 4.69 0.73
CA ASN A 112 17.40 4.46 1.52
C ASN A 112 17.62 2.99 1.90
N ASN A 113 16.73 2.08 1.49
CA ASN A 113 16.71 0.64 1.86
C ASN A 113 16.64 0.43 3.39
N ARG A 114 15.68 1.08 4.05
CA ARG A 114 15.52 1.04 5.52
C ARG A 114 14.10 0.66 5.94
N VAL A 115 13.97 0.16 7.17
CA VAL A 115 12.69 -0.11 7.84
C VAL A 115 12.60 0.70 9.12
N GLY A 116 11.52 1.44 9.31
CA GLY A 116 11.21 2.20 10.52
C GLY A 116 9.95 1.66 11.23
N ILE A 117 9.97 1.62 12.56
CA ILE A 117 8.79 1.34 13.40
C ILE A 117 8.52 2.56 14.27
N LEU A 118 7.30 3.10 14.19
CA LEU A 118 6.95 4.39 14.79
C LEU A 118 7.87 5.55 14.36
N ASN A 119 8.58 5.39 13.23
CA ASN A 119 9.53 6.35 12.68
C ASN A 119 9.35 6.42 11.15
N THR A 120 8.94 7.59 10.65
CA THR A 120 8.74 7.84 9.21
C THR A 120 10.03 8.16 8.46
N SER A 121 11.11 8.46 9.18
CA SER A 121 12.44 8.83 8.66
C SER A 121 13.53 8.00 9.38
N PRO A 122 13.65 6.69 9.07
CA PRO A 122 14.63 5.83 9.74
C PRO A 122 16.07 6.25 9.44
N ASP A 123 16.91 6.33 10.47
CA ASP A 123 18.32 6.73 10.36
C ASP A 123 19.25 5.57 10.01
N VAL A 124 18.81 4.33 10.29
CA VAL A 124 19.56 3.08 10.10
C VAL A 124 18.68 2.01 9.43
N SER A 125 19.27 0.87 9.06
CA SER A 125 18.58 -0.19 8.29
C SER A 125 17.32 -0.73 8.97
N LEU A 126 17.34 -0.88 10.29
CA LEU A 126 16.16 -1.12 11.13
C LEU A 126 16.18 -0.07 12.25
N ASP A 127 15.22 0.84 12.22
CA ASP A 127 15.09 1.92 13.19
C ASP A 127 13.79 1.76 13.98
N VAL A 128 13.95 1.58 15.29
CA VAL A 128 12.86 1.50 16.27
C VAL A 128 13.03 2.56 17.37
N GLY A 129 13.96 3.50 17.19
CA GLY A 129 14.41 4.42 18.24
C GLY A 129 13.40 5.52 18.60
N SER A 130 12.36 5.70 17.79
CA SER A 130 11.24 6.58 18.12
C SER A 130 10.25 5.94 19.10
N ALA A 131 10.28 4.61 19.26
CA ALA A 131 9.50 3.93 20.29
C ALA A 131 10.12 4.19 21.67
N THR A 132 9.28 4.36 22.69
CA THR A 132 9.72 4.63 24.08
C THR A 132 9.59 3.40 24.99
N ASP A 133 9.24 2.25 24.44
CA ASP A 133 9.10 1.00 25.17
C ASP A 133 10.34 0.12 25.01
N ALA A 134 10.22 -1.10 24.47
CA ALA A 134 11.31 -2.06 24.40
C ALA A 134 11.25 -2.90 23.12
N VAL A 135 12.42 -3.32 22.65
CA VAL A 135 12.53 -4.37 21.62
C VAL A 135 12.50 -5.73 22.30
N HIS A 136 11.46 -6.52 22.03
CA HIS A 136 11.45 -7.91 22.45
C HIS A 136 12.38 -8.72 21.54
N VAL A 137 13.50 -9.17 22.09
CA VAL A 137 14.47 -9.99 21.37
C VAL A 137 14.22 -11.48 21.62
N PRO A 138 14.72 -12.38 20.75
CA PRO A 138 14.60 -13.81 20.96
C PRO A 138 15.06 -14.22 22.36
N SER A 139 14.33 -15.15 22.99
CA SER A 139 14.58 -15.62 24.35
C SER A 139 14.55 -17.14 24.37
N GLY A 140 15.55 -17.78 24.99
CA GLY A 140 15.62 -19.24 25.08
C GLY A 140 16.81 -19.71 25.90
N THR A 141 16.93 -21.02 26.11
CA THR A 141 18.01 -21.64 26.90
C THR A 141 19.36 -21.61 26.18
N THR A 142 20.45 -21.87 26.91
CA THR A 142 21.80 -22.02 26.33
C THR A 142 21.84 -23.10 25.23
N ALA A 143 21.09 -24.19 25.41
CA ALA A 143 21.00 -25.27 24.42
C ALA A 143 20.26 -24.88 23.11
N GLN A 144 19.50 -23.77 23.13
CA GLN A 144 18.78 -23.23 21.97
C GLN A 144 19.56 -22.12 21.24
N ARG A 145 20.84 -21.91 21.55
CA ARG A 145 21.72 -21.03 20.75
C ARG A 145 21.79 -21.56 19.30
N PRO A 146 21.71 -20.70 18.27
CA PRO A 146 21.92 -21.11 16.88
C PRO A 146 23.20 -21.94 16.72
N GLY A 147 23.15 -23.05 15.99
CA GLY A 147 24.31 -23.95 15.80
C GLY A 147 25.39 -23.42 14.85
N SER A 148 25.07 -22.39 14.06
CA SER A 148 26.02 -21.65 13.21
C SER A 148 25.74 -20.15 13.32
N PRO A 149 26.05 -19.54 14.48
CA PRO A 149 25.79 -18.13 14.68
C PRO A 149 26.78 -17.28 13.88
N ALA A 150 26.34 -16.08 13.47
CA ALA A 150 27.20 -15.06 12.88
C ALA A 150 27.47 -13.96 13.91
N ALA A 151 28.63 -13.31 13.81
CA ALA A 151 28.97 -12.18 14.69
C ALA A 151 27.87 -11.10 14.65
N GLY A 152 27.50 -10.58 15.81
CA GLY A 152 26.46 -9.57 15.97
C GLY A 152 25.06 -10.11 16.29
N TYR A 153 24.89 -11.41 16.49
CA TYR A 153 23.63 -11.95 17.03
C TYR A 153 23.41 -11.46 18.46
N PHE A 154 22.16 -11.17 18.81
CA PHE A 154 21.74 -10.66 20.13
C PHE A 154 20.45 -11.36 20.58
N ARG A 155 20.40 -11.80 21.85
CA ARG A 155 19.24 -12.50 22.43
C ARG A 155 19.26 -12.44 23.96
N TRP A 156 18.18 -12.92 24.58
CA TRP A 156 18.13 -13.28 26.00
C TRP A 156 18.38 -14.78 26.20
N ASN A 157 19.20 -15.12 27.19
CA ASN A 157 19.43 -16.48 27.63
C ASN A 157 18.69 -16.76 28.95
N SER A 158 17.67 -17.61 28.91
CA SER A 158 16.86 -17.94 30.07
C SER A 158 17.50 -18.95 31.04
N THR A 159 18.57 -19.64 30.63
CA THR A 159 19.35 -20.52 31.52
C THR A 159 20.33 -19.70 32.36
N GLU A 160 20.99 -18.72 31.74
CA GLU A 160 21.99 -17.87 32.38
C GLU A 160 21.39 -16.57 32.94
N SER A 161 20.12 -16.28 32.62
CA SER A 161 19.37 -15.08 33.02
C SER A 161 20.07 -13.78 32.62
N GLN A 162 20.56 -13.72 31.38
CA GLN A 162 21.31 -12.58 30.86
C GLN A 162 21.01 -12.28 29.41
N PHE A 163 21.23 -11.02 29.01
CA PHE A 163 21.38 -10.65 27.62
C PHE A 163 22.74 -11.13 27.11
N GLU A 164 22.77 -11.70 25.91
CA GLU A 164 24.00 -12.23 25.31
C GLU A 164 24.13 -11.83 23.84
N GLY A 165 25.39 -11.68 23.39
CA GLY A 165 25.71 -11.52 21.99
C GLY A 165 26.81 -12.47 21.53
N TYR A 166 26.77 -12.82 20.24
CA TYR A 166 27.82 -13.62 19.62
C TYR A 166 28.85 -12.72 18.95
N ASP A 167 30.12 -12.83 19.35
CA ASP A 167 31.20 -11.96 18.84
C ASP A 167 31.87 -12.49 17.56
N GLY A 168 31.46 -13.67 17.09
CA GLY A 168 32.09 -14.38 15.97
C GLY A 168 32.87 -15.61 16.39
N SER A 169 33.14 -15.77 17.69
CA SER A 169 33.80 -16.93 18.29
C SER A 169 32.92 -17.56 19.38
N ASP A 170 32.46 -16.75 20.33
CA ASP A 170 31.73 -17.20 21.51
C ASP A 170 30.50 -16.34 21.82
N TRP A 171 29.60 -16.89 22.64
CA TRP A 171 28.50 -16.13 23.25
C TRP A 171 28.98 -15.51 24.55
N GLY A 172 28.83 -14.20 24.68
CA GLY A 172 29.20 -13.44 25.88
C GLY A 172 28.03 -12.60 26.41
N GLU A 173 28.05 -12.31 27.70
CA GLU A 173 27.11 -11.40 28.34
C GLU A 173 27.24 -9.98 27.75
N ILE A 174 26.10 -9.32 27.51
CA ILE A 174 26.04 -7.89 27.21
C ILE A 174 25.40 -7.19 28.41
N GLY A 175 26.19 -6.38 29.14
CA GLY A 175 25.66 -5.50 30.19
C GLY A 175 26.11 -5.77 31.63
N GLY A 176 27.13 -6.60 31.87
CA GLY A 176 27.63 -6.93 33.22
C GLY A 176 28.44 -5.84 33.96
N GLY A 177 28.29 -4.55 33.63
CA GLY A 177 29.17 -3.48 34.14
C GLY A 177 28.44 -2.23 34.65
N GLY A 178 27.93 -2.28 35.88
CA GLY A 178 27.66 -1.08 36.68
C GLY A 178 26.24 -0.96 37.25
N ALA A 179 26.10 -1.36 38.52
CA ALA A 179 25.22 -0.71 39.47
C ALA A 179 26.09 -0.04 40.54
#